data_AF-A0A943X4V1-F1
#
_entry.id   AF-A0A943X4V1-F1
#
_cell.length_a   1.000
_cell.length_b   1.000
_cell.length_c   1.000
_cell.angle_alpha   90.00
_cell.angle_beta   90.00
_cell.angle_gamma   90.00
#
_symmetry.space_group_name_H-M   'P 1'
#
loop_
_entity.id
_entity.type
_entity.pdbx_description
1 polymer ?
#
loop_
_entity_poly.entity_id
_entity_poly.type
_entity_poly.pdbx_seq_one_letter_code
_entity_poly.pdbx_strand_id
1 'polypeptide(L)'
;MIDEKKKMTTHASSVGADDGQSISKNSDISITTSKEEINDEVVNPQESLEEMYRKIQRMSDPAYLHTVTLDELMENVFEVKSAVIENLLYTGAYILAGAPKIGKSFLVAQIAHHVSTGQDLWGYKVHQGTVLYLALEDDESRLQRRMFRMFGVEGTSSLHFATSAKMIGSGLDEQLEKFVREHSDTKLIIVDTLQKVREMVSDNYSYSSDYEVIGKLKQFADRHGVCILIVHHTRKQPAGDSFEKISGTTGLSGCADGALIMQKEKRTDGKATLEISGRDQPDQRLYLSKDQERLVWLLDHAENELWKQPPDPVLEAVAKIVSDANREWEGSPTELSEALQLNMAVNRLTKHLNVNASRLLEEHQVKYENKTKHAGRRIRLTYMVIEAPMVEIIK
;
A
#
# COMPACT_ATOMS: atom_id res chain seq x y z
N MET A 1 58.28 22.23 15.80
CA MET A 1 58.83 23.58 16.01
C MET A 1 57.62 24.52 16.00
N ILE A 2 57.22 25.15 17.11
CA ILE A 2 57.95 26.21 17.86
C ILE A 2 58.08 27.42 16.92
N ASP A 3 57.51 28.62 17.14
CA ASP A 3 56.98 29.28 18.35
C ASP A 3 55.76 30.19 17.99
N GLU A 4 54.70 30.31 18.78
CA GLU A 4 54.48 31.22 19.93
C GLU A 4 54.28 32.74 19.65
N LYS A 5 53.17 33.23 20.23
CA LYS A 5 52.97 34.54 20.92
C LYS A 5 52.75 35.79 20.02
N LYS A 6 52.01 36.83 20.45
CA LYS A 6 51.73 37.33 21.82
C LYS A 6 50.51 38.28 21.89
N LYS A 7 49.75 38.18 23.01
CA LYS A 7 49.07 39.25 23.81
C LYS A 7 48.27 40.42 23.17
N MET A 8 47.03 40.58 23.69
CA MET A 8 46.42 41.78 24.36
C MET A 8 46.47 43.15 23.64
N THR A 9 45.45 44.04 23.73
CA THR A 9 44.94 44.65 24.98
C THR A 9 43.57 45.34 24.77
N THR A 10 42.80 45.53 25.85
CA THR A 10 41.44 46.10 25.88
C THR A 10 41.36 47.61 26.21
N HIS A 11 40.18 48.18 25.91
CA HIS A 11 39.56 49.41 26.45
C HIS A 11 40.10 50.81 26.03
N ALA A 12 39.19 51.56 25.40
CA ALA A 12 38.98 52.98 25.67
C ALA A 12 37.47 53.28 25.61
N SER A 13 36.93 53.91 26.65
CA SER A 13 35.54 54.36 26.79
C SER A 13 35.39 55.85 26.44
N SER A 14 34.19 56.28 26.07
CA SER A 14 33.78 57.69 26.16
C SER A 14 32.35 57.78 26.70
N VAL A 15 32.03 58.87 27.40
CA VAL A 15 30.90 59.01 28.35
C VAL A 15 30.24 60.39 28.19
N GLY A 16 28.92 60.47 28.42
CA GLY A 16 28.13 61.71 28.57
C GLY A 16 26.90 61.72 27.64
N ALA A 17 25.67 61.52 28.12
CA ALA A 17 24.82 62.46 28.91
C ALA A 17 24.13 63.51 28.01
N ASP A 18 22.86 63.92 28.16
CA ASP A 18 21.70 63.56 29.02
C ASP A 18 20.42 64.13 28.29
N ASP A 19 19.13 63.82 28.56
CA ASP A 19 18.37 62.98 29.51
C ASP A 19 17.08 62.48 28.77
N GLY A 20 16.23 61.66 29.40
CA GLY A 20 14.85 61.41 28.95
C GLY A 20 14.15 60.19 29.58
N GLN A 21 13.86 60.22 30.88
CA GLN A 21 12.93 59.26 31.50
C GLN A 21 11.46 59.52 31.02
N SER A 22 10.44 58.66 31.18
CA SER A 22 10.24 57.66 32.24
C SER A 22 9.10 56.64 31.99
N ILE A 23 9.25 55.38 32.47
CA ILE A 23 8.31 54.62 33.34
C ILE A 23 6.91 54.27 32.74
N SER A 24 6.48 53.01 32.48
CA SER A 24 6.00 51.95 33.43
C SER A 24 4.97 51.07 32.66
N LYS A 25 4.68 49.78 32.92
CA LYS A 25 5.18 48.70 33.80
C LYS A 25 4.62 47.37 33.26
N ASN A 26 5.33 46.25 33.46
CA ASN A 26 4.72 44.92 33.40
C ASN A 26 3.84 44.68 34.64
N SER A 27 2.81 43.84 34.50
CA SER A 27 2.21 43.12 35.62
C SER A 27 1.68 41.76 35.18
N ASP A 28 2.56 40.76 35.18
CA ASP A 28 2.13 39.36 35.25
C ASP A 28 1.46 39.15 36.62
N ILE A 29 0.20 38.70 36.63
CA ILE A 29 -0.45 38.19 37.84
C ILE A 29 -1.10 36.85 37.48
N SER A 30 -0.41 35.77 37.83
CA SER A 30 -0.99 34.43 37.87
C SER A 30 -1.80 34.26 39.15
N ILE A 31 -3.08 33.91 39.04
CA ILE A 31 -3.85 33.29 40.13
C ILE A 31 -4.60 32.09 39.56
N THR A 32 -4.22 30.90 40.02
CA THR A 32 -4.92 29.65 39.76
C THR A 32 -6.25 29.60 40.51
N THR A 33 -7.35 29.35 39.81
CA THR A 33 -8.52 28.70 40.41
C THR A 33 -9.05 27.60 39.49
N SER A 34 -9.26 26.44 40.08
CA SER A 34 -9.70 25.21 39.42
C SER A 34 -11.18 25.26 39.04
N LYS A 35 -11.47 25.00 37.76
CA LYS A 35 -12.71 24.35 37.29
C LYS A 35 -12.37 23.49 36.09
N GLU A 36 -13.03 22.34 35.99
CA GLU A 36 -12.96 21.46 34.83
C GLU A 36 -13.74 22.13 33.69
N GLU A 37 -13.02 22.80 32.79
CA GLU A 37 -13.58 23.20 31.51
C GLU A 37 -13.27 22.10 30.49
N ILE A 38 -14.34 21.59 29.87
CA ILE A 38 -14.25 20.71 28.71
C ILE A 38 -13.77 21.60 27.57
N ASN A 39 -12.53 21.41 27.12
CA ASN A 39 -12.00 22.09 25.94
C ASN A 39 -12.69 21.58 24.66
N ASP A 40 -13.90 22.06 24.42
CA ASP A 40 -14.37 22.26 23.04
C ASP A 40 -13.59 23.45 22.49
N GLU A 41 -12.50 23.18 21.77
CA GLU A 41 -11.78 24.20 21.02
C GLU A 41 -12.73 24.81 19.97
N VAL A 42 -13.24 26.01 20.27
CA VAL A 42 -13.89 26.86 19.29
C VAL A 42 -12.82 27.34 18.31
N VAL A 43 -12.54 26.51 17.30
CA VAL A 43 -11.55 26.78 16.25
C VAL A 43 -11.90 28.11 15.59
N ASN A 44 -11.09 29.13 15.88
CA ASN A 44 -11.28 30.47 15.36
C ASN A 44 -11.05 30.46 13.83
N PRO A 45 -12.04 30.81 12.99
CA PRO A 45 -11.92 30.63 11.54
C PRO A 45 -10.76 31.40 10.89
N GLN A 46 -10.31 32.49 11.52
CA GLN A 46 -9.17 33.29 11.05
C GLN A 46 -7.83 32.60 11.34
N GLU A 47 -7.64 32.03 12.53
CA GLU A 47 -6.42 31.29 12.89
C GLU A 47 -6.29 30.03 12.02
N SER A 48 -7.39 29.30 11.81
CA SER A 48 -7.43 28.13 10.91
C SER A 48 -7.02 28.47 9.46
N LEU A 49 -7.43 29.65 8.96
CA LEU A 49 -7.07 30.10 7.61
C LEU A 49 -5.61 30.59 7.52
N GLU A 50 -5.11 31.30 8.53
CA GLU A 50 -3.69 31.68 8.61
C GLU A 50 -2.77 30.46 8.74
N GLU A 51 -3.16 29.46 9.51
CA GLU A 51 -2.46 28.17 9.59
C GLU A 51 -2.47 27.45 8.24
N MET A 52 -3.60 27.44 7.53
CA MET A 52 -3.69 26.89 6.18
C MET A 52 -2.72 27.60 5.22
N TYR A 53 -2.68 28.94 5.23
CA TYR A 53 -1.74 29.70 4.41
C TYR A 53 -0.28 29.45 4.81
N ARG A 54 0.05 29.38 6.11
CA ARG A 54 1.40 28.99 6.57
C ARG A 54 1.77 27.58 6.16
N LYS A 55 0.81 26.63 6.16
CA LYS A 55 1.01 25.24 5.72
C LYS A 55 1.29 25.18 4.22
N ILE A 56 0.51 25.88 3.40
CA ILE A 56 0.73 26.03 1.95
C ILE A 56 2.11 26.67 1.66
N GLN A 57 2.44 27.76 2.35
CA GLN A 57 3.70 28.47 2.15
C GLN A 57 4.90 27.58 2.53
N ARG A 58 4.83 26.86 3.66
CA ARG A 58 5.83 25.85 4.04
C ARG A 58 5.94 24.73 3.01
N MET A 59 4.83 24.17 2.54
CA MET A 59 4.80 23.13 1.51
C MET A 59 5.39 23.56 0.16
N SER A 60 5.56 24.87 -0.07
CA SER A 60 6.24 25.40 -1.27
C SER A 60 7.76 25.59 -1.11
N ASP A 61 8.31 25.46 0.11
CA ASP A 61 9.76 25.53 0.36
C ASP A 61 10.40 24.16 0.06
N PRO A 62 11.37 24.06 -0.88
CA PRO A 62 12.06 22.80 -1.19
C PRO A 62 12.81 22.16 0.00
N ALA A 63 13.12 22.93 1.05
CA ALA A 63 13.75 22.43 2.27
C ALA A 63 12.75 22.01 3.37
N TYR A 64 11.45 22.24 3.17
CA TYR A 64 10.44 21.87 4.16
C TYR A 64 10.16 20.37 4.13
N LEU A 65 10.65 19.68 5.17
CA LEU A 65 10.26 18.31 5.46
C LEU A 65 8.82 18.32 6.01
N HIS A 66 7.87 17.81 5.23
CA HIS A 66 6.53 17.56 5.75
C HIS A 66 6.58 16.49 6.84
N THR A 67 6.05 16.83 8.01
CA THR A 67 5.89 15.93 9.15
C THR A 67 4.43 15.89 9.57
N VAL A 68 4.04 14.77 10.17
CA VAL A 68 2.71 14.51 10.72
C VAL A 68 2.91 13.99 12.14
N THR A 69 2.23 14.57 13.11
CA THR A 69 2.27 14.12 14.51
C THR A 69 1.51 12.80 14.67
N LEU A 70 1.75 12.07 15.78
CA LEU A 70 1.00 10.84 16.06
C LEU A 70 -0.51 11.12 16.19
N ASP A 71 -0.90 12.27 16.74
CA ASP A 71 -2.31 12.65 16.85
C ASP A 71 -2.91 12.93 15.47
N GLU A 72 -2.29 13.75 14.62
CA GLU A 72 -2.75 13.95 13.23
C GLU A 72 -2.82 12.62 12.46
N LEU A 73 -1.85 11.71 12.65
CA LEU A 73 -1.86 10.39 12.01
C LEU A 73 -3.06 9.54 12.45
N MET A 74 -3.37 9.51 13.75
CA MET A 74 -4.49 8.75 14.32
C MET A 74 -5.86 9.40 14.06
N GLU A 75 -5.90 10.69 13.72
CA GLU A 75 -7.13 11.39 13.34
C GLU A 75 -7.54 11.19 11.88
N ASN A 76 -6.60 10.84 11.01
CA ASN A 76 -6.87 10.55 9.61
C ASN A 76 -7.45 9.13 9.41
N VAL A 77 -8.32 8.99 8.41
CA VAL A 77 -8.76 7.69 7.88
C VAL A 77 -8.01 7.47 6.57
N PHE A 78 -7.19 6.42 6.51
CA PHE A 78 -6.43 6.06 5.30
C PHE A 78 -7.17 4.97 4.52
N GLU A 79 -7.16 5.07 3.20
CA GLU A 79 -7.63 3.98 2.34
C GLU A 79 -6.66 2.80 2.47
N VAL A 80 -7.19 1.60 2.76
CA VAL A 80 -6.37 0.39 2.81
C VAL A 80 -5.94 -0.03 1.42
N LYS A 81 -4.74 -0.65 1.37
CA LYS A 81 -4.27 -1.36 0.20
C LYS A 81 -5.32 -2.40 -0.22
N SER A 82 -6.07 -2.13 -1.28
CA SER A 82 -7.18 -3.00 -1.67
C SER A 82 -6.66 -4.38 -2.06
N ALA A 83 -7.33 -5.44 -1.61
CA ALA A 83 -7.01 -6.79 -2.05
C ALA A 83 -7.24 -6.91 -3.57
N VAL A 84 -6.28 -7.53 -4.25
CA VAL A 84 -6.42 -8.02 -5.63
C VAL A 84 -6.69 -9.52 -5.59
N ILE A 85 -5.93 -10.24 -4.74
CA ILE A 85 -6.19 -11.60 -4.30
C ILE A 85 -6.02 -11.62 -2.78
N GLU A 86 -7.09 -11.91 -2.04
CA GLU A 86 -7.05 -11.94 -0.58
C GLU A 86 -5.92 -12.86 -0.08
N ASN A 87 -5.21 -12.42 0.95
CA ASN A 87 -4.08 -13.12 1.55
C ASN A 87 -2.87 -13.37 0.63
N LEU A 88 -2.83 -12.84 -0.60
CA LEU A 88 -1.75 -13.13 -1.56
C LEU A 88 -1.19 -11.87 -2.27
N LEU A 89 -2.07 -10.97 -2.74
CA LEU A 89 -1.69 -9.75 -3.47
C LEU A 89 -2.65 -8.59 -3.14
N TYR A 90 -2.07 -7.46 -2.74
CA TYR A 90 -2.77 -6.21 -2.49
C TYR A 90 -2.23 -5.12 -3.44
N THR A 91 -2.81 -3.91 -3.42
CA THR A 91 -2.23 -2.77 -4.16
C THR A 91 -0.84 -2.40 -3.62
N GLY A 92 0.08 -2.01 -4.52
CA GLY A 92 1.50 -1.81 -4.23
C GLY A 92 2.39 -2.58 -5.20
N ALA A 93 3.71 -2.59 -4.95
CA ALA A 93 4.66 -3.33 -5.79
C ALA A 93 5.07 -4.67 -5.17
N TYR A 94 4.99 -5.74 -5.96
CA TYR A 94 5.37 -7.10 -5.59
C TYR A 94 6.41 -7.65 -6.56
N ILE A 95 7.39 -8.42 -6.05
CA ILE A 95 8.42 -9.05 -6.87
C ILE A 95 8.21 -10.58 -6.90
N LEU A 96 7.97 -11.17 -8.08
CA LEU A 96 8.03 -12.61 -8.26
C LEU A 96 9.46 -13.02 -8.69
N ALA A 97 10.26 -13.44 -7.72
CA ALA A 97 11.64 -13.88 -7.91
C ALA A 97 11.75 -15.40 -8.11
N GLY A 98 12.78 -15.82 -8.84
CA GLY A 98 13.16 -17.23 -8.94
C GLY A 98 14.01 -17.53 -10.18
N ALA A 99 14.54 -18.74 -10.26
CA ALA A 99 15.46 -19.12 -11.33
C ALA A 99 14.79 -19.09 -12.75
N PRO A 100 15.56 -18.93 -13.84
CA PRO A 100 15.00 -18.93 -15.19
C PRO A 100 14.34 -20.27 -15.57
N LYS A 101 13.14 -20.19 -16.17
CA LYS A 101 12.35 -21.32 -16.69
C LYS A 101 11.86 -22.33 -15.64
N ILE A 102 11.62 -21.90 -14.39
CA ILE A 102 10.95 -22.73 -13.36
C ILE A 102 9.41 -22.72 -13.45
N GLY A 103 8.83 -21.76 -14.17
CA GLY A 103 7.37 -21.66 -14.36
C GLY A 103 6.71 -20.36 -13.87
N LYS A 104 7.50 -19.32 -13.55
CA LYS A 104 7.01 -17.98 -13.16
C LYS A 104 6.00 -17.40 -14.16
N SER A 105 6.30 -17.41 -15.45
CA SER A 105 5.40 -16.90 -16.51
C SER A 105 4.07 -17.67 -16.61
N PHE A 106 4.03 -18.94 -16.18
CA PHE A 106 2.77 -19.68 -16.05
C PHE A 106 1.98 -19.28 -14.79
N LEU A 107 2.68 -18.97 -13.70
CA LEU A 107 2.04 -18.49 -12.47
C LEU A 107 1.44 -17.10 -12.67
N VAL A 108 2.17 -16.15 -13.26
CA VAL A 108 1.62 -14.80 -13.51
C VAL A 108 0.54 -14.80 -14.58
N ALA A 109 0.60 -15.67 -15.61
CA ALA A 109 -0.50 -15.84 -16.56
C ALA A 109 -1.77 -16.37 -15.89
N GLN A 110 -1.63 -17.26 -14.88
CA GLN A 110 -2.74 -17.73 -14.07
C GLN A 110 -3.31 -16.63 -13.17
N ILE A 111 -2.46 -15.91 -12.43
CA ILE A 111 -2.87 -14.74 -11.65
C ILE A 111 -3.61 -13.72 -12.55
N ALA A 112 -3.08 -13.43 -13.73
CA ALA A 112 -3.69 -12.50 -14.69
C ALA A 112 -5.09 -12.95 -15.14
N HIS A 113 -5.25 -14.23 -15.48
CA HIS A 113 -6.55 -14.78 -15.89
C HIS A 113 -7.56 -14.78 -14.74
N HIS A 114 -7.17 -15.19 -13.55
CA HIS A 114 -8.05 -15.20 -12.37
C HIS A 114 -8.50 -13.77 -12.00
N VAL A 115 -7.59 -12.78 -11.98
CA VAL A 115 -7.95 -11.36 -11.68
C VAL A 115 -8.84 -10.73 -12.75
N SER A 116 -8.62 -11.04 -14.04
CA SER A 116 -9.45 -10.50 -15.13
C SER A 116 -10.81 -11.20 -15.31
N THR A 117 -11.04 -12.33 -14.63
CA THR A 117 -12.31 -13.10 -14.66
C THR A 117 -13.04 -13.10 -13.32
N GLY A 118 -12.40 -12.70 -12.22
CA GLY A 118 -12.95 -12.79 -10.86
C GLY A 118 -13.00 -14.22 -10.30
N GLN A 119 -12.35 -15.19 -10.96
CA GLN A 119 -12.29 -16.58 -10.49
C GLN A 119 -11.33 -16.71 -9.31
N ASP A 120 -11.79 -17.30 -8.21
CA ASP A 120 -10.98 -17.51 -7.00
C ASP A 120 -9.72 -18.33 -7.30
N LEU A 121 -8.58 -17.91 -6.75
CA LEU A 121 -7.28 -18.56 -6.97
C LEU A 121 -6.94 -19.40 -5.75
N TRP A 122 -6.90 -20.73 -5.90
CA TRP A 122 -6.62 -21.68 -4.81
C TRP A 122 -7.57 -21.57 -3.60
N GLY A 123 -8.79 -21.06 -3.82
CA GLY A 123 -9.76 -20.78 -2.75
C GLY A 123 -9.59 -19.41 -2.08
N TYR A 124 -8.58 -18.63 -2.47
CA TYR A 124 -8.49 -17.22 -2.10
C TYR A 124 -9.41 -16.38 -2.99
N LYS A 125 -10.18 -15.49 -2.37
CA LYS A 125 -11.08 -14.59 -3.09
C LYS A 125 -10.29 -13.68 -4.00
N VAL A 126 -10.76 -13.56 -5.24
CA VAL A 126 -10.17 -12.66 -6.24
C VAL A 126 -11.12 -11.51 -6.52
N HIS A 127 -10.60 -10.28 -6.47
CA HIS A 127 -11.37 -9.08 -6.82
C HIS A 127 -11.17 -8.78 -8.31
N GLN A 128 -12.22 -8.90 -9.10
CA GLN A 128 -12.16 -8.70 -10.53
C GLN A 128 -11.76 -7.26 -10.90
N GLY A 129 -10.96 -7.11 -11.95
CA GLY A 129 -10.66 -5.82 -12.59
C GLY A 129 -9.75 -5.98 -13.80
N THR A 130 -9.52 -4.89 -14.53
CA THR A 130 -8.64 -4.92 -15.71
C THR A 130 -7.19 -5.25 -15.36
N VAL A 131 -6.55 -6.05 -16.22
CA VAL A 131 -5.17 -6.52 -16.08
C VAL A 131 -4.36 -6.16 -17.32
N LEU A 132 -3.19 -5.54 -17.12
CA LEU A 132 -2.18 -5.34 -18.16
C LEU A 132 -1.02 -6.32 -17.95
N TYR A 133 -0.75 -7.18 -18.93
CA TYR A 133 0.39 -8.10 -18.93
C TYR A 133 1.41 -7.70 -20.01
N LEU A 134 2.49 -7.06 -19.56
CA LEU A 134 3.70 -6.85 -20.36
C LEU A 134 4.50 -8.16 -20.45
N ALA A 135 4.26 -8.93 -21.51
CA ALA A 135 4.86 -10.25 -21.76
C ALA A 135 6.05 -10.14 -22.72
N LEU A 136 7.13 -9.53 -22.26
CA LEU A 136 8.23 -8.97 -23.06
C LEU A 136 9.32 -9.98 -23.46
N GLU A 137 9.14 -11.25 -23.09
CA GLU A 137 9.95 -12.40 -23.51
C GLU A 137 9.23 -13.35 -24.49
N ASP A 138 7.95 -13.08 -24.80
CA ASP A 138 7.12 -13.91 -25.67
C ASP A 138 6.68 -13.19 -26.95
N ASP A 139 6.20 -14.00 -27.90
CA ASP A 139 5.47 -13.53 -29.08
C ASP A 139 3.98 -13.86 -28.94
N GLU A 140 3.11 -13.16 -29.68
CA GLU A 140 1.65 -13.33 -29.60
C GLU A 140 1.21 -14.77 -29.90
N SER A 141 1.94 -15.46 -30.78
CA SER A 141 1.65 -16.85 -31.15
C SER A 141 1.93 -17.82 -30.00
N ARG A 142 2.98 -17.57 -29.20
CA ARG A 142 3.25 -18.30 -27.95
C ARG A 142 2.23 -17.99 -26.88
N LEU A 143 1.85 -16.72 -26.72
CA LEU A 143 0.84 -16.31 -25.75
C LEU A 143 -0.50 -16.96 -26.07
N GLN A 144 -0.98 -16.86 -27.31
CA GLN A 144 -2.21 -17.51 -27.77
C GLN A 144 -2.21 -19.02 -27.46
N ARG A 145 -1.16 -19.75 -27.85
CA ARG A 145 -1.05 -21.20 -27.55
C ARG A 145 -0.99 -21.50 -26.04
N ARG A 146 -0.34 -20.64 -25.25
CA ARG A 146 -0.24 -20.80 -23.79
C ARG A 146 -1.60 -20.59 -23.12
N MET A 147 -2.25 -19.46 -23.41
CA MET A 147 -3.56 -19.13 -22.84
C MET A 147 -4.61 -20.16 -23.25
N PHE A 148 -4.63 -20.58 -24.52
CA PHE A 148 -5.51 -21.64 -24.99
C PHE A 148 -5.31 -22.97 -24.24
N ARG A 149 -4.06 -23.35 -23.96
CA ARG A 149 -3.79 -24.58 -23.21
C ARG A 149 -4.14 -24.47 -21.72
N MET A 150 -4.03 -23.27 -21.14
CA MET A 150 -4.32 -23.04 -19.73
C MET A 150 -5.81 -22.88 -19.42
N PHE A 151 -6.56 -22.21 -20.28
CA PHE A 151 -7.94 -21.78 -20.00
C PHE A 151 -8.95 -22.14 -21.12
N GLY A 152 -8.49 -22.75 -22.22
CA GLY A 152 -9.36 -23.14 -23.33
C GLY A 152 -9.70 -21.98 -24.28
N VAL A 153 -10.95 -21.95 -24.74
CA VAL A 153 -11.45 -20.94 -25.71
C VAL A 153 -12.07 -19.71 -25.07
N GLU A 154 -12.31 -19.73 -23.75
CA GLU A 154 -12.97 -18.65 -23.04
C GLU A 154 -11.99 -17.49 -22.81
N GLY A 155 -12.28 -16.35 -23.43
CA GLY A 155 -11.53 -15.11 -23.28
C GLY A 155 -12.21 -14.13 -22.33
N THR A 156 -11.48 -13.10 -21.92
CA THR A 156 -12.00 -11.94 -21.18
C THR A 156 -11.50 -10.67 -21.84
N SER A 157 -12.37 -9.66 -21.92
CA SER A 157 -12.01 -8.32 -22.42
C SER A 157 -11.14 -7.53 -21.45
N SER A 158 -11.04 -7.96 -20.19
CA SER A 158 -10.30 -7.30 -19.11
C SER A 158 -8.86 -7.79 -18.97
N LEU A 159 -8.32 -8.56 -19.93
CA LEU A 159 -6.92 -9.01 -19.93
C LEU A 159 -6.20 -8.53 -21.20
N HIS A 160 -5.36 -7.51 -21.05
CA HIS A 160 -4.61 -6.90 -22.13
C HIS A 160 -3.17 -7.40 -22.13
N PHE A 161 -2.66 -7.78 -23.30
CA PHE A 161 -1.26 -8.20 -23.47
C PHE A 161 -0.49 -7.17 -24.27
N ALA A 162 0.78 -6.94 -23.89
CA ALA A 162 1.75 -6.24 -24.70
C ALA A 162 3.06 -7.04 -24.79
N THR A 163 3.45 -7.42 -26.00
CA THR A 163 4.71 -8.14 -26.30
C THR A 163 5.91 -7.18 -26.46
N SER A 164 5.65 -5.87 -26.46
CA SER A 164 6.67 -4.82 -26.48
C SER A 164 6.25 -3.64 -25.60
N ALA A 165 7.23 -2.99 -24.98
CA ALA A 165 7.08 -1.84 -24.12
C ALA A 165 8.31 -0.94 -24.25
N LYS A 166 8.18 0.35 -23.90
CA LYS A 166 9.34 1.24 -23.75
C LYS A 166 10.08 0.94 -22.43
N MET A 167 11.19 1.64 -22.20
CA MET A 167 11.93 1.57 -20.94
C MET A 167 11.40 2.59 -19.92
N ILE A 168 11.58 2.30 -18.64
CA ILE A 168 11.20 3.16 -17.50
C ILE A 168 12.15 4.36 -17.42
N GLY A 169 11.59 5.56 -17.30
CA GLY A 169 12.30 6.84 -17.49
C GLY A 169 12.50 7.23 -18.96
N SER A 170 12.18 6.33 -19.90
CA SER A 170 12.34 6.49 -21.35
C SER A 170 11.05 6.14 -22.11
N GLY A 171 9.90 6.33 -21.46
CA GLY A 171 8.57 6.31 -22.08
C GLY A 171 7.58 5.25 -21.60
N LEU A 172 7.95 4.32 -20.71
CA LEU A 172 7.00 3.33 -20.17
C LEU A 172 6.01 3.99 -19.19
N ASP A 173 6.49 4.96 -18.42
CA ASP A 173 5.72 5.70 -17.43
C ASP A 173 4.46 6.33 -18.07
N GLU A 174 4.60 6.96 -19.25
CA GLU A 174 3.50 7.51 -20.03
C GLU A 174 2.60 6.44 -20.68
N GLN A 175 3.14 5.26 -21.01
CA GLN A 175 2.32 4.14 -21.48
C GLN A 175 1.42 3.59 -20.36
N LEU A 176 1.94 3.50 -19.13
CA LEU A 176 1.17 3.06 -17.96
C LEU A 176 0.15 4.12 -17.53
N GLU A 177 0.53 5.39 -17.45
CA GLU A 177 -0.38 6.53 -17.19
C GLU A 177 -1.52 6.61 -18.23
N LYS A 178 -1.22 6.29 -19.50
CA LYS A 178 -2.25 6.22 -20.53
C LYS A 178 -3.17 5.02 -20.33
N PHE A 179 -2.61 3.83 -20.09
CA PHE A 179 -3.40 2.61 -19.93
C PHE A 179 -4.38 2.70 -18.74
N VAL A 180 -3.91 3.10 -17.55
CA VAL A 180 -4.77 3.22 -16.36
C VAL A 180 -5.87 4.27 -16.54
N ARG A 181 -5.62 5.30 -17.37
CA ARG A 181 -6.64 6.30 -17.74
C ARG A 181 -7.68 5.78 -18.72
N GLU A 182 -7.30 4.92 -19.66
CA GLU A 182 -8.22 4.26 -20.59
C GLU A 182 -8.99 3.10 -19.89
N HIS A 183 -8.42 2.53 -18.84
CA HIS A 183 -8.94 1.40 -18.06
C HIS A 183 -8.95 1.71 -16.56
N SER A 184 -9.88 2.55 -16.10
CA SER A 184 -9.93 3.05 -14.72
C SER A 184 -10.24 1.98 -13.66
N ASP A 185 -10.64 0.77 -14.07
CA ASP A 185 -10.85 -0.40 -13.21
C ASP A 185 -9.61 -1.31 -13.13
N THR A 186 -8.46 -0.85 -13.64
CA THR A 186 -7.20 -1.61 -13.59
C THR A 186 -6.85 -1.99 -12.15
N LYS A 187 -6.68 -3.29 -11.89
CA LYS A 187 -6.23 -3.80 -10.58
C LYS A 187 -4.81 -4.34 -10.60
N LEU A 188 -4.33 -4.84 -11.73
CA LEU A 188 -3.05 -5.54 -11.82
C LEU A 188 -2.27 -5.18 -13.09
N ILE A 189 -1.00 -4.86 -12.92
CA ILE A 189 -0.03 -4.70 -14.01
C ILE A 189 1.10 -5.72 -13.79
N ILE A 190 1.40 -6.54 -14.79
CA ILE A 190 2.47 -7.56 -14.74
C ILE A 190 3.61 -7.14 -15.66
N VAL A 191 4.84 -7.22 -15.15
CA VAL A 191 6.08 -6.94 -15.88
C VAL A 191 6.92 -8.21 -15.98
N ASP A 192 6.79 -8.96 -17.08
CA ASP A 192 7.54 -10.20 -17.35
C ASP A 192 8.54 -9.99 -18.51
N THR A 193 9.78 -9.57 -18.28
CA THR A 193 10.49 -9.44 -17.00
C THR A 193 11.05 -8.02 -16.79
N LEU A 194 11.43 -7.69 -15.54
CA LEU A 194 12.10 -6.42 -15.20
C LEU A 194 13.30 -6.09 -16.11
N GLN A 195 14.01 -7.12 -16.58
CA GLN A 195 15.20 -6.97 -17.43
C GLN A 195 14.90 -6.34 -18.80
N LYS A 196 13.62 -6.33 -19.22
CA LYS A 196 13.17 -5.80 -20.52
C LYS A 196 12.74 -4.33 -20.47
N VAL A 197 12.41 -3.80 -19.29
CA VAL A 197 11.90 -2.42 -19.12
C VAL A 197 12.91 -1.47 -18.47
N ARG A 198 14.02 -1.97 -17.94
CA ARG A 198 15.08 -1.11 -17.40
C ARG A 198 16.00 -0.58 -18.51
N GLU A 199 16.62 0.56 -18.28
CA GLU A 199 17.65 1.10 -19.17
C GLU A 199 18.90 0.21 -19.23
N MET A 200 19.51 0.14 -20.41
CA MET A 200 20.79 -0.56 -20.61
C MET A 200 21.96 0.36 -20.24
N VAL A 201 22.28 0.42 -18.95
CA VAL A 201 23.57 0.99 -18.50
C VAL A 201 24.71 0.05 -18.93
N SER A 202 25.76 0.61 -19.52
CA SER A 202 26.88 -0.11 -20.14
C SER A 202 27.58 -1.11 -19.19
N ASP A 203 27.61 -2.39 -19.60
CA ASP A 203 28.35 -3.57 -19.10
C ASP A 203 28.34 -3.91 -17.59
N ASN A 204 27.95 -3.00 -16.71
CA ASN A 204 27.86 -3.22 -15.28
C ASN A 204 26.40 -3.34 -14.84
N TYR A 205 25.93 -4.58 -14.69
CA TYR A 205 24.69 -4.89 -13.97
C TYR A 205 24.79 -4.32 -12.55
N SER A 206 24.12 -3.20 -12.27
CA SER A 206 24.04 -2.64 -10.92
C SER A 206 22.68 -2.94 -10.28
N TYR A 207 22.72 -3.48 -9.06
CA TYR A 207 21.52 -3.64 -8.23
C TYR A 207 20.87 -2.29 -7.85
N SER A 208 21.63 -1.18 -7.87
CA SER A 208 21.07 0.16 -7.65
C SER A 208 20.07 0.56 -8.74
N SER A 209 20.32 0.19 -9.99
CA SER A 209 19.43 0.48 -11.11
C SER A 209 18.13 -0.32 -11.01
N ASP A 210 18.20 -1.60 -10.65
CA ASP A 210 16.99 -2.40 -10.39
C ASP A 210 16.18 -1.81 -9.21
N TYR A 211 16.84 -1.32 -8.15
CA TYR A 211 16.19 -0.67 -7.00
C TYR A 211 15.48 0.63 -7.40
N GLU A 212 16.12 1.52 -8.15
CA GLU A 212 15.51 2.75 -8.66
C GLU A 212 14.29 2.48 -9.56
N VAL A 213 14.39 1.48 -10.43
CA VAL A 213 13.31 1.09 -11.34
C VAL A 213 12.12 0.51 -10.58
N ILE A 214 12.35 -0.36 -9.58
CA ILE A 214 11.29 -0.87 -8.70
C ILE A 214 10.68 0.28 -7.88
N GLY A 215 11.48 1.24 -7.41
CA GLY A 215 10.99 2.41 -6.68
C GLY A 215 10.06 3.29 -7.52
N LYS A 216 10.36 3.50 -8.80
CA LYS A 216 9.46 4.20 -9.75
C LYS A 216 8.14 3.44 -9.95
N LEU A 217 8.20 2.13 -10.15
CA LEU A 217 7.01 1.28 -10.27
C LEU A 217 6.18 1.27 -8.99
N LYS A 218 6.82 1.28 -7.81
CA LYS A 218 6.12 1.38 -6.51
C LYS A 218 5.40 2.72 -6.36
N GLN A 219 6.06 3.83 -6.69
CA GLN A 219 5.41 5.16 -6.67
C GLN A 219 4.21 5.26 -7.64
N PHE A 220 4.28 4.59 -8.80
CA PHE A 220 3.14 4.47 -9.71
C PHE A 220 2.02 3.62 -9.08
N ALA A 221 2.34 2.46 -8.51
CA ALA A 221 1.38 1.57 -7.85
C ALA A 221 0.63 2.27 -6.71
N ASP A 222 1.38 2.97 -5.85
CA ASP A 222 0.86 3.73 -4.71
C ASP A 222 -0.03 4.90 -5.16
N ARG A 223 0.33 5.60 -6.25
CA ARG A 223 -0.44 6.74 -6.78
C ARG A 223 -1.79 6.31 -7.38
N HIS A 224 -1.80 5.18 -8.09
CA HIS A 224 -2.96 4.74 -8.88
C HIS A 224 -3.82 3.67 -8.17
N GLY A 225 -3.42 3.21 -6.99
CA GLY A 225 -4.17 2.18 -6.26
C GLY A 225 -4.19 0.83 -6.98
N VAL A 226 -3.08 0.44 -7.63
CA VAL A 226 -2.95 -0.80 -8.41
C VAL A 226 -1.90 -1.73 -7.83
N CYS A 227 -2.00 -3.04 -8.09
CA CYS A 227 -0.91 -3.98 -7.86
C CYS A 227 0.03 -3.99 -9.08
N ILE A 228 1.34 -3.89 -8.88
CA ILE A 228 2.35 -4.18 -9.90
C ILE A 228 3.14 -5.43 -9.52
N LEU A 229 3.03 -6.49 -10.33
CA LEU A 229 3.74 -7.75 -10.14
C LEU A 229 4.94 -7.85 -11.10
N ILE A 230 6.13 -7.70 -10.55
CA ILE A 230 7.40 -7.59 -11.27
C ILE A 230 8.09 -8.97 -11.30
N VAL A 231 8.22 -9.58 -12.47
CA VAL A 231 8.93 -10.87 -12.58
C VAL A 231 10.43 -10.63 -12.67
N HIS A 232 11.16 -11.18 -11.70
CA HIS A 232 12.61 -11.09 -11.59
C HIS A 232 13.28 -12.46 -11.75
N HIS A 233 14.43 -12.49 -12.42
CA HIS A 233 15.20 -13.71 -12.68
C HIS A 233 16.42 -13.77 -11.76
N THR A 234 16.41 -14.69 -10.79
CA THR A 234 17.56 -14.88 -9.88
C THR A 234 18.71 -15.60 -10.59
N ARG A 235 19.94 -15.28 -10.19
CA ARG A 235 21.15 -15.98 -10.66
C ARG A 235 21.27 -17.35 -9.98
N LYS A 236 21.95 -18.30 -10.63
CA LYS A 236 22.29 -19.60 -10.04
C LYS A 236 23.47 -19.47 -9.08
N GLN A 237 23.29 -19.75 -7.79
CA GLN A 237 24.37 -20.09 -6.86
C GLN A 237 23.95 -21.26 -5.95
N PRO A 238 24.90 -21.95 -5.26
CA PRO A 238 24.63 -23.18 -4.51
C PRO A 238 23.75 -23.00 -3.27
N ALA A 239 23.27 -24.11 -2.70
CA ALA A 239 22.22 -24.10 -1.69
C ALA A 239 22.73 -23.97 -0.23
N GLY A 240 22.40 -22.84 0.42
CA GLY A 240 22.32 -22.68 1.88
C GLY A 240 21.35 -21.54 2.20
N ASP A 241 20.34 -21.80 3.04
CA ASP A 241 19.18 -20.98 3.46
C ASP A 241 18.45 -20.03 2.47
N SER A 242 17.12 -20.13 2.38
CA SER A 242 16.32 -19.54 1.28
C SER A 242 16.28 -18.02 1.24
N PHE A 243 16.39 -17.33 2.38
CA PHE A 243 16.49 -15.87 2.45
C PHE A 243 17.93 -15.34 2.33
N GLU A 244 18.96 -16.15 2.61
CA GLU A 244 20.37 -15.74 2.46
C GLU A 244 20.92 -16.00 1.04
N LYS A 245 20.38 -16.99 0.29
CA LYS A 245 20.60 -17.16 -1.18
C LYS A 245 20.28 -15.90 -1.99
N ILE A 246 19.56 -14.97 -1.37
CA ILE A 246 19.06 -13.72 -1.89
C ILE A 246 20.04 -12.58 -1.54
N SER A 247 21.30 -12.84 -1.17
CA SER A 247 22.34 -11.84 -0.85
C SER A 247 22.62 -10.74 -1.91
N GLY A 248 22.10 -10.86 -3.14
CA GLY A 248 22.01 -9.73 -4.09
C GLY A 248 20.61 -9.16 -4.30
N THR A 249 19.57 -9.94 -3.98
CA THR A 249 18.14 -9.62 -4.18
C THR A 249 17.44 -9.11 -2.91
N THR A 250 18.07 -9.17 -1.73
CA THR A 250 17.51 -8.69 -0.44
C THR A 250 17.30 -7.17 -0.45
N GLY A 251 18.16 -6.44 -1.16
CA GLY A 251 17.96 -5.01 -1.41
C GLY A 251 16.74 -4.73 -2.30
N LEU A 252 16.43 -5.62 -3.27
CA LEU A 252 15.30 -5.42 -4.18
C LEU A 252 13.96 -5.71 -3.49
N SER A 253 13.88 -6.76 -2.67
CA SER A 253 12.71 -7.00 -1.80
C SER A 253 12.49 -5.86 -0.80
N GLY A 254 13.55 -5.18 -0.35
CA GLY A 254 13.44 -3.99 0.51
C GLY A 254 12.75 -2.80 -0.15
N CYS A 255 12.73 -2.70 -1.48
CA CYS A 255 12.05 -1.62 -2.22
C CYS A 255 10.55 -1.88 -2.41
N ALA A 256 10.15 -3.15 -2.45
CA ALA A 256 8.79 -3.60 -2.68
C ALA A 256 7.93 -3.59 -1.40
N ASP A 257 6.61 -3.71 -1.58
CA ASP A 257 5.66 -3.95 -0.50
C ASP A 257 5.66 -5.44 -0.07
N GLY A 258 5.94 -6.34 -1.03
CA GLY A 258 6.12 -7.77 -0.78
C GLY A 258 6.94 -8.50 -1.86
N ALA A 259 7.30 -9.75 -1.56
CA ALA A 259 8.03 -10.62 -2.47
C ALA A 259 7.44 -12.04 -2.46
N LEU A 260 7.43 -12.66 -3.64
CA LEU A 260 7.06 -14.05 -3.87
C LEU A 260 8.29 -14.75 -4.45
N ILE A 261 8.85 -15.71 -3.72
CA ILE A 261 10.06 -16.43 -4.09
C ILE A 261 9.65 -17.84 -4.52
N MET A 262 9.73 -18.09 -5.82
CA MET A 262 9.39 -19.39 -6.40
C MET A 262 10.65 -20.27 -6.51
N GLN A 263 10.60 -21.47 -5.93
CA GLN A 263 11.69 -22.45 -5.97
C GLN A 263 11.21 -23.83 -6.44
N LYS A 264 12.16 -24.64 -6.93
CA LYS A 264 11.95 -26.06 -7.27
C LYS A 264 13.23 -26.82 -6.92
N GLU A 265 13.13 -27.98 -6.28
CA GLU A 265 14.30 -28.81 -6.00
C GLU A 265 15.03 -29.22 -7.29
N LYS A 266 14.26 -29.63 -8.29
CA LYS A 266 14.75 -29.98 -9.62
C LYS A 266 13.96 -29.20 -10.67
N ARG A 267 14.65 -28.72 -11.70
CA ARG A 267 14.04 -27.96 -12.79
C ARG A 267 12.89 -28.72 -13.48
N THR A 268 13.05 -30.04 -13.61
CA THR A 268 12.10 -30.99 -14.21
C THR A 268 10.97 -31.44 -13.28
N ASP A 269 10.97 -31.02 -12.01
CA ASP A 269 9.96 -31.44 -11.04
C ASP A 269 8.55 -30.99 -11.43
N GLY A 270 7.53 -31.73 -11.03
CA GLY A 270 6.15 -31.24 -11.03
C GLY A 270 5.89 -30.25 -9.90
N LYS A 271 6.68 -30.28 -8.83
CA LYS A 271 6.47 -29.47 -7.62
C LYS A 271 7.27 -28.18 -7.60
N ALA A 272 6.75 -27.20 -6.87
CA ALA A 272 7.41 -25.94 -6.54
C ALA A 272 7.01 -25.48 -5.13
N THR A 273 7.86 -24.69 -4.48
CA THR A 273 7.47 -23.87 -3.32
C THR A 273 7.34 -22.42 -3.75
N LEU A 274 6.40 -21.70 -3.11
CA LEU A 274 6.21 -20.27 -3.24
C LEU A 274 6.25 -19.67 -1.83
N GLU A 275 7.38 -19.09 -1.47
CA GLU A 275 7.59 -18.38 -0.20
C GLU A 275 7.13 -16.92 -0.41
N ILE A 276 6.22 -16.44 0.43
CA ILE A 276 5.57 -15.13 0.33
C ILE A 276 5.94 -14.34 1.58
N SER A 277 6.40 -13.11 1.38
CA SER A 277 6.74 -12.17 2.46
C SER A 277 6.28 -10.76 2.12
N GLY A 278 6.12 -9.90 3.11
CA GLY A 278 5.81 -8.49 2.90
C GLY A 278 5.82 -7.70 4.19
N ARG A 279 5.77 -6.37 4.09
CA ARG A 279 5.89 -5.48 5.25
C ARG A 279 4.74 -5.59 6.23
N ASP A 280 3.54 -5.82 5.68
CA ASP A 280 2.26 -5.72 6.38
C ASP A 280 1.48 -7.05 6.37
N GLN A 281 2.10 -8.15 5.93
CA GLN A 281 1.50 -9.49 5.81
C GLN A 281 2.38 -10.55 6.48
N PRO A 282 1.80 -11.59 7.12
CA PRO A 282 2.59 -12.68 7.69
C PRO A 282 3.34 -13.44 6.59
N ASP A 283 4.55 -13.93 6.91
CA ASP A 283 5.29 -14.81 6.02
C ASP A 283 4.53 -16.13 5.80
N GLN A 284 4.47 -16.58 4.55
CA GLN A 284 3.75 -17.77 4.14
C GLN A 284 4.62 -18.65 3.26
N ARG A 285 4.29 -19.94 3.20
CA ARG A 285 4.90 -20.87 2.27
C ARG A 285 3.85 -21.80 1.69
N LEU A 286 3.68 -21.73 0.38
CA LEU A 286 2.73 -22.55 -0.37
C LEU A 286 3.49 -23.64 -1.13
N TYR A 287 2.99 -24.87 -1.04
CA TYR A 287 3.46 -26.00 -1.84
C TYR A 287 2.56 -26.14 -3.05
N LEU A 288 3.14 -26.06 -4.25
CA LEU A 288 2.42 -26.05 -5.52
C LEU A 288 2.77 -27.29 -6.35
N SER A 289 1.76 -27.89 -6.98
CA SER A 289 1.93 -28.92 -8.01
C SER A 289 1.55 -28.41 -9.40
N LYS A 290 2.27 -28.89 -10.42
CA LYS A 290 2.06 -28.52 -11.82
C LYS A 290 1.09 -29.50 -12.49
N ASP A 291 -0.08 -29.00 -12.85
CA ASP A 291 -0.94 -29.66 -13.84
C ASP A 291 -0.19 -29.71 -15.18
N GLN A 292 0.08 -30.91 -15.70
CA GLN A 292 0.80 -31.11 -16.96
C GLN A 292 -0.12 -31.00 -18.19
N GLU A 293 -1.42 -31.18 -18.03
CA GLU A 293 -2.40 -31.03 -19.10
C GLU A 293 -2.61 -29.54 -19.38
N ARG A 294 -3.13 -28.81 -18.39
CA ARG A 294 -3.47 -27.39 -18.50
C ARG A 294 -2.27 -26.45 -18.33
N LEU A 295 -1.17 -26.89 -17.72
CA LEU A 295 -0.04 -26.01 -17.36
C LEU A 295 -0.41 -24.90 -16.36
N VAL A 296 -1.40 -25.14 -15.50
CA VAL A 296 -1.68 -24.32 -14.30
C VAL A 296 -0.89 -24.80 -13.09
N TRP A 297 -0.83 -24.01 -12.03
CA TRP A 297 -0.31 -24.39 -10.72
C TRP A 297 -1.49 -24.62 -9.77
N LEU A 298 -1.50 -25.77 -9.12
CA LEU A 298 -2.47 -26.15 -8.09
C LEU A 298 -1.80 -25.99 -6.71
N LEU A 299 -2.57 -25.58 -5.71
CA LEU A 299 -2.11 -25.54 -4.32
C LEU A 299 -2.28 -26.94 -3.71
N ASP A 300 -1.18 -27.54 -3.25
CA ASP A 300 -1.21 -28.80 -2.50
C ASP A 300 -1.57 -28.52 -1.03
N HIS A 301 -0.86 -27.58 -0.39
CA HIS A 301 -1.11 -27.07 0.97
C HIS A 301 -0.27 -25.81 1.26
N ALA A 302 -0.63 -25.08 2.31
CA ALA A 302 0.24 -24.10 2.96
C ALA A 302 0.99 -24.76 4.13
N GLU A 303 2.21 -24.30 4.44
CA GLU A 303 3.03 -24.82 5.55
C GLU A 303 2.41 -24.51 6.93
N ASN A 304 1.80 -23.33 7.06
CA ASN A 304 1.10 -22.87 8.25
C ASN A 304 -0.26 -22.28 7.86
N GLU A 305 -1.23 -22.35 8.77
CA GLU A 305 -2.43 -21.51 8.67
C GLU A 305 -2.05 -20.04 8.90
N LEU A 306 -2.70 -19.14 8.18
CA LEU A 306 -2.50 -17.70 8.34
C LEU A 306 -2.95 -17.28 9.74
N TRP A 307 -2.11 -16.51 10.43
CA TRP A 307 -2.52 -15.89 11.68
C TRP A 307 -3.68 -14.92 11.42
N LYS A 308 -4.87 -15.28 11.90
CA LYS A 308 -6.05 -14.42 11.84
C LYS A 308 -6.07 -13.55 13.09
N GLN A 309 -6.22 -12.25 12.89
CA GLN A 309 -6.42 -11.32 14.00
C GLN A 309 -7.70 -11.71 14.75
N PRO A 310 -7.70 -11.73 16.09
CA PRO A 310 -8.92 -12.07 16.85
C PRO A 310 -10.05 -11.07 16.55
N PRO A 311 -11.33 -11.50 16.61
CA PRO A 311 -12.47 -10.61 16.43
C PRO A 311 -12.40 -9.39 17.36
N ASP A 312 -12.84 -8.24 16.87
CA ASP A 312 -12.82 -6.99 17.63
C ASP A 312 -14.24 -6.67 18.14
N PRO A 313 -14.51 -6.75 19.47
CA PRO A 313 -15.84 -6.49 20.02
C PRO A 313 -16.37 -5.08 19.77
N VAL A 314 -15.48 -4.10 19.53
CA VAL A 314 -15.88 -2.72 19.19
C VAL A 314 -16.41 -2.68 17.75
N LEU A 315 -15.71 -3.33 16.82
CA LEU A 315 -16.15 -3.40 15.42
C LEU A 315 -17.44 -4.21 15.28
N GLU A 316 -17.55 -5.33 16.00
CA GLU A 316 -18.80 -6.11 16.06
C GLU A 316 -19.98 -5.32 16.63
N ALA A 317 -19.74 -4.40 17.56
CA ALA A 317 -20.78 -3.54 18.12
C ALA A 317 -21.18 -2.44 17.13
N VAL A 318 -20.20 -1.82 16.47
CA VAL A 318 -20.40 -0.78 15.43
C VAL A 318 -21.14 -1.34 14.21
N ALA A 319 -20.78 -2.55 13.78
CA ALA A 319 -21.43 -3.25 12.68
C ALA A 319 -22.94 -3.47 12.90
N LYS A 320 -23.40 -3.57 14.16
CA LYS A 320 -24.82 -3.79 14.50
C LYS A 320 -25.69 -2.53 14.42
N ILE A 321 -25.11 -1.33 14.23
CA ILE A 321 -25.85 -0.06 14.10
C ILE A 321 -26.53 0.05 12.73
N VAL A 322 -25.90 -0.50 11.69
CA VAL A 322 -26.43 -0.52 10.31
C VAL A 322 -26.74 -1.95 9.89
N SER A 323 -27.63 -2.09 8.91
CA SER A 323 -28.06 -3.38 8.36
C SER A 323 -28.71 -3.17 7.00
N ASP A 324 -29.11 -4.23 6.30
CA ASP A 324 -29.85 -4.08 5.05
C ASP A 324 -31.18 -3.29 5.19
N ALA A 325 -31.83 -3.39 6.36
CA ALA A 325 -33.04 -2.63 6.70
C ALA A 325 -32.78 -1.18 7.15
N ASN A 326 -31.58 -0.89 7.67
CA ASN A 326 -31.15 0.45 8.08
C ASN A 326 -29.72 0.70 7.56
N ARG A 327 -29.62 1.06 6.27
CA ARG A 327 -28.33 1.03 5.55
C ARG A 327 -27.37 2.14 5.94
N GLU A 328 -27.83 3.24 6.54
CA GLU A 328 -26.96 4.36 6.89
C GLU A 328 -27.23 4.88 8.31
N TRP A 329 -26.16 5.36 8.95
CA TRP A 329 -26.21 6.11 10.20
C TRP A 329 -25.23 7.29 10.10
N GLU A 330 -25.64 8.48 10.54
CA GLU A 330 -24.76 9.65 10.65
C GLU A 330 -24.99 10.39 11.97
N GLY A 331 -23.91 10.68 12.70
CA GLY A 331 -23.96 11.31 14.01
C GLY A 331 -22.59 11.86 14.44
N SER A 332 -22.54 12.42 15.64
CA SER A 332 -21.31 12.80 16.34
C SER A 332 -20.64 11.58 16.99
N PRO A 333 -19.34 11.67 17.31
CA PRO A 333 -18.64 10.64 18.09
C PRO A 333 -19.31 10.32 19.45
N THR A 334 -19.92 11.31 20.11
CA THR A 334 -20.62 11.13 21.38
C THR A 334 -21.90 10.32 21.21
N GLU A 335 -22.75 10.68 20.23
CA GLU A 335 -23.97 9.93 19.89
C GLU A 335 -23.64 8.48 19.50
N LEU A 336 -22.52 8.24 18.80
CA LEU A 336 -22.04 6.89 18.50
C LEU A 336 -21.66 6.12 19.77
N SER A 337 -20.91 6.76 20.68
CA SER A 337 -20.47 6.15 21.93
C SER A 337 -21.65 5.81 22.85
N GLU A 338 -22.67 6.66 22.89
CA GLU A 338 -23.92 6.45 23.64
C GLU A 338 -24.74 5.30 23.05
N ALA A 339 -24.86 5.22 21.71
CA ALA A 339 -25.56 4.12 21.03
C ALA A 339 -24.88 2.76 21.26
N LEU A 340 -23.55 2.73 21.36
CA LEU A 340 -22.76 1.51 21.57
C LEU A 340 -22.69 1.07 23.05
N GLN A 341 -22.89 2.00 24.00
CA GLN A 341 -22.77 1.77 25.46
C GLN A 341 -21.45 1.11 25.89
N LEU A 342 -20.38 1.32 25.13
CA LEU A 342 -19.05 0.76 25.42
C LEU A 342 -18.38 1.55 26.55
N ASN A 343 -17.70 0.84 27.45
CA ASN A 343 -16.84 1.45 28.47
C ASN A 343 -15.49 1.91 27.85
N MET A 344 -15.58 2.84 26.89
CA MET A 344 -14.46 3.39 26.12
C MET A 344 -14.66 4.90 25.96
N ALA A 345 -13.59 5.69 26.14
CA ALA A 345 -13.65 7.13 25.91
C ALA A 345 -13.88 7.45 24.42
N VAL A 346 -14.69 8.47 24.14
CA VAL A 346 -15.13 8.87 22.78
C VAL A 346 -13.96 9.12 21.82
N ASN A 347 -12.88 9.74 22.31
CA ASN A 347 -11.66 9.98 21.53
C ASN A 347 -10.93 8.67 21.17
N ARG A 348 -10.89 7.69 22.08
CA ARG A 348 -10.32 6.36 21.86
C ARG A 348 -11.17 5.56 20.88
N LEU A 349 -12.49 5.62 20.98
CA LEU A 349 -13.42 5.01 20.02
C LEU A 349 -13.17 5.57 18.61
N THR A 350 -13.11 6.89 18.47
CA THR A 350 -12.90 7.55 17.17
C THR A 350 -11.54 7.16 16.56
N LYS A 351 -10.45 7.20 17.34
CA LYS A 351 -9.12 6.75 16.89
C LYS A 351 -9.08 5.26 16.56
N HIS A 352 -9.79 4.41 17.31
CA HIS A 352 -9.91 2.98 17.05
C HIS A 352 -10.63 2.70 15.72
N LEU A 353 -11.72 3.43 15.44
CA LEU A 353 -12.47 3.33 14.20
C LEU A 353 -11.69 3.91 13.00
N ASN A 354 -10.94 4.99 13.19
CA ASN A 354 -10.07 5.53 12.14
C ASN A 354 -9.01 4.49 11.69
N VAL A 355 -8.36 3.80 12.63
CA VAL A 355 -7.36 2.77 12.34
C VAL A 355 -7.98 1.50 11.75
N ASN A 356 -9.16 1.11 12.20
CA ASN A 356 -9.82 -0.13 11.79
C ASN A 356 -10.93 0.06 10.73
N ALA A 357 -11.01 1.22 10.08
CA ALA A 357 -12.07 1.58 9.14
C ALA A 357 -12.25 0.55 8.02
N SER A 358 -11.14 0.02 7.52
CA SER A 358 -11.12 -0.97 6.44
C SER A 358 -11.41 -2.38 6.92
N ARG A 359 -10.95 -2.73 8.13
CA ARG A 359 -11.30 -4.00 8.79
C ARG A 359 -12.82 -4.09 9.02
N LEU A 360 -13.45 -2.97 9.39
CA LEU A 360 -14.91 -2.85 9.51
C LEU A 360 -15.63 -3.02 8.15
N LEU A 361 -15.01 -2.58 7.05
CA LEU A 361 -15.53 -2.80 5.69
C LEU A 361 -15.36 -4.26 5.23
N GLU A 362 -14.20 -4.87 5.48
CA GLU A 362 -13.86 -6.23 5.05
C GLU A 362 -14.59 -7.31 5.86
N GLU A 363 -14.54 -7.24 7.20
CA GLU A 363 -15.14 -8.25 8.09
C GLU A 363 -16.66 -8.09 8.27
N HIS A 364 -17.19 -6.87 8.12
CA HIS A 364 -18.58 -6.55 8.45
C HIS A 364 -19.36 -5.83 7.35
N GLN A 365 -18.76 -5.53 6.19
CA GLN A 365 -19.40 -4.80 5.08
C GLN A 365 -19.88 -3.40 5.48
N VAL A 366 -19.28 -2.76 6.49
CA VAL A 366 -19.66 -1.42 6.94
C VAL A 366 -18.56 -0.43 6.59
N LYS A 367 -18.86 0.48 5.66
CA LYS A 367 -17.99 1.61 5.33
C LYS A 367 -18.08 2.66 6.43
N TYR A 368 -16.94 3.06 6.98
CA TYR A 368 -16.79 4.17 7.92
C TYR A 368 -16.21 5.41 7.24
N GLU A 369 -16.81 6.57 7.48
CA GLU A 369 -16.27 7.88 7.11
C GLU A 369 -16.29 8.81 8.33
N ASN A 370 -15.19 9.53 8.58
CA ASN A 370 -15.09 10.55 9.61
C ASN A 370 -14.72 11.89 8.97
N LYS A 371 -15.58 12.91 9.09
CA LYS A 371 -15.41 14.20 8.44
C LYS A 371 -15.69 15.34 9.40
N THR A 372 -14.72 16.26 9.53
CA THR A 372 -14.92 17.54 10.21
C THR A 372 -15.81 18.44 9.35
N LYS A 373 -16.95 18.88 9.89
CA LYS A 373 -17.83 19.89 9.28
C LYS A 373 -17.83 21.14 10.19
N HIS A 374 -18.40 22.25 9.71
CA HIS A 374 -18.56 23.48 10.53
C HIS A 374 -19.34 23.26 11.84
N ALA A 375 -20.14 22.20 11.94
CA ALA A 375 -20.89 21.81 13.13
C ALA A 375 -20.21 20.66 13.92
N GLY A 376 -18.88 20.54 13.83
CA GLY A 376 -18.09 19.49 14.49
C GLY A 376 -17.82 18.25 13.64
N ARG A 377 -17.15 17.25 14.24
CA ARG A 377 -16.85 15.95 13.61
C ARG A 377 -18.14 15.14 13.43
N ARG A 378 -18.33 14.60 12.22
CA ARG A 378 -19.43 13.69 11.88
C ARG A 378 -18.87 12.35 11.42
N ILE A 379 -19.34 11.29 12.06
CA ILE A 379 -19.11 9.91 11.65
C ILE A 379 -20.32 9.49 10.80
N ARG A 380 -20.05 8.82 9.68
CA ARG A 380 -21.04 8.11 8.88
C ARG A 380 -20.67 6.63 8.79
N LEU A 381 -21.68 5.78 8.96
CA LEU A 381 -21.62 4.33 8.72
C LEU A 381 -22.57 4.00 7.58
N THR A 382 -22.10 3.25 6.58
CA THR A 382 -22.92 2.77 5.46
C THR A 382 -22.74 1.27 5.29
N TYR A 383 -23.84 0.50 5.35
CA TYR A 383 -23.86 -0.93 5.05
C TYR A 383 -23.77 -1.15 3.54
N MET A 384 -22.71 -1.84 3.12
CA MET A 384 -22.35 -2.07 1.73
C MET A 384 -22.86 -3.45 1.29
N VAL A 385 -23.93 -3.48 0.50
CA VAL A 385 -24.37 -4.72 -0.14
C VAL A 385 -23.36 -5.08 -1.24
N ILE A 386 -22.44 -5.99 -0.93
CA ILE A 386 -21.57 -6.61 -1.94
C ILE A 386 -22.42 -7.66 -2.68
N GLU A 387 -23.00 -7.27 -3.81
CA GLU A 387 -23.66 -8.22 -4.70
C GLU A 387 -22.65 -9.24 -5.21
N ALA A 388 -22.69 -10.46 -4.68
CA ALA A 388 -22.11 -11.60 -5.36
C ALA A 388 -22.88 -11.78 -6.67
N PRO A 389 -22.22 -11.87 -7.85
CA PRO A 389 -22.92 -12.06 -9.11
C PRO A 389 -23.74 -13.36 -9.04
N MET A 390 -25.03 -13.27 -9.34
CA MET A 390 -25.92 -14.42 -9.28
C MET A 390 -25.43 -15.49 -10.25
N VAL A 391 -24.94 -16.61 -9.71
CA VAL A 391 -24.64 -17.80 -10.49
C VAL A 391 -25.99 -18.41 -10.91
N GLU A 392 -26.44 -18.09 -12.13
CA GLU A 392 -27.53 -18.82 -12.76
C GLU A 392 -27.07 -20.26 -13.03
N ILE A 393 -27.42 -21.17 -12.12
CA ILE A 393 -27.31 -22.61 -12.33
C ILE A 393 -28.40 -23.01 -13.33
N ILE A 394 -28.11 -22.86 -14.62
CA ILE A 394 -28.88 -23.48 -15.69
C ILE A 394 -28.67 -24.99 -15.57
N LYS A 395 -29.77 -25.71 -15.32
CA LYS A 395 -29.82 -27.19 -15.19
C LYS A 395 -29.88 -27.89 -16.54
#